data_AF-A0A752VRU5-F1
#
_entry.id   AF-A0A752VRU5-F1
#
_cell.length_a   1.000
_cell.length_b   1.000
_cell.length_c   1.000
_cell.angle_alpha   90.00
_cell.angle_beta   90.00
_cell.angle_gamma   90.00
#
_symmetry.space_group_name_H-M   'P 1'
#
loop_
_entity.id
_entity.type
_entity.pdbx_description
1 polymer ?
#
loop_
_entity_poly.entity_id
_entity_poly.type
_entity_poly.pdbx_seq_one_letter_code
_entity_poly.pdbx_strand_id
1 'polypeptide(L)'
;CKPVQIVKRVYTESEFERRRQSLIKRWAQCQPIRMGAYRGVVMPSLARSDTKFGQAWQRTAERWGIEFETPLEAALSVMHPSGNSFLDAALLHGKFPMMRDRFCTEELKIQIAFDAAIKPLLDDGEVVVQWSGVRADESDKRAGYARFACDERDPGFLYNFLPIHKWTATDVFALHKYFGIKPNPLYLQGADRVGCMNCVLCTKEEIAQTAARWPEHIEKHHAWEKKVRLASRWVHWMSVGTESQAWMRSQLGVREVTWFDEDEFTGEEIAMRKRYPVNLGQEVRLHGLEPDVQRIEWSGFYGP
;
A
#
# COMPACT_ATOMS: atom_id res chain seq x y z
N CYS A 1 -8.67 32.61 -6.72
CA CYS A 1 -8.60 33.13 -5.34
C CYS A 1 -7.36 32.63 -4.64
N LYS A 2 -6.75 33.44 -3.78
CA LYS A 2 -5.80 32.94 -2.78
C LYS A 2 -6.59 32.20 -1.69
N PRO A 3 -6.08 31.10 -1.12
CA PRO A 3 -6.75 30.42 -0.02
C PRO A 3 -6.85 31.36 1.19
N VAL A 4 -7.97 31.33 1.90
CA VAL A 4 -8.17 32.10 3.14
C VAL A 4 -7.31 31.52 4.27
N GLN A 5 -7.21 30.20 4.33
CA GLN A 5 -6.38 29.47 5.28
C GLN A 5 -5.86 28.19 4.63
N ILE A 6 -4.63 27.82 4.97
CA ILE A 6 -4.04 26.54 4.60
C ILE A 6 -3.85 25.74 5.88
N VAL A 7 -4.47 24.57 5.94
CA VAL A 7 -4.32 23.62 7.04
C VAL A 7 -3.55 22.41 6.54
N LYS A 8 -2.66 21.88 7.38
CA LYS A 8 -1.79 20.75 7.05
C LYS A 8 -1.66 19.86 8.27
N ARG A 9 -1.89 18.56 8.09
CA ARG A 9 -1.62 17.56 9.13
C ARG A 9 -0.11 17.51 9.38
N VAL A 10 0.30 17.70 10.63
CA VAL A 10 1.69 17.52 11.06
C VAL A 10 1.71 16.34 12.00
N TYR A 11 2.56 15.35 11.73
CA TYR A 11 2.75 14.21 12.62
C TYR A 11 3.80 14.57 13.67
N THR A 12 3.51 14.26 14.92
CA THR A 12 4.34 14.70 16.05
C THR A 12 5.42 13.69 16.39
N GLU A 13 6.47 14.14 17.08
CA GLU A 13 7.49 13.26 17.64
C GLU A 13 6.89 12.21 18.58
N SER A 14 5.83 12.57 19.32
CA SER A 14 5.13 11.62 20.21
C SER A 14 4.41 10.49 19.46
N GLU A 15 3.90 10.75 18.25
CA GLU A 15 3.32 9.72 17.40
C GLU A 15 4.39 8.76 16.87
N PHE A 16 5.54 9.29 16.46
CA PHE A 16 6.69 8.50 16.06
C PHE A 16 7.27 7.71 17.23
N GLU A 17 7.37 8.28 18.42
CA GLU A 17 7.82 7.58 19.63
C GLU A 17 6.92 6.40 19.95
N ARG A 18 5.59 6.59 19.92
CA ARG A 18 4.63 5.50 20.08
C ARG A 18 4.85 4.40 19.04
N ARG A 19 5.15 4.77 17.80
CA ARG A 19 5.45 3.82 16.73
C ARG A 19 6.76 3.07 17.01
N ARG A 20 7.85 3.75 17.39
CA ARG A 20 9.14 3.14 17.76
C ARG A 20 8.97 2.11 18.88
N GLN A 21 8.28 2.46 19.97
CA GLN A 21 8.00 1.54 21.06
C GLN A 21 7.19 0.31 20.61
N SER A 22 6.22 0.50 19.71
CA SER A 22 5.48 -0.61 19.10
C SER A 22 6.38 -1.52 18.28
N LEU A 23 7.30 -0.96 17.49
CA LEU A 23 8.24 -1.71 16.67
C LEU A 23 9.21 -2.51 17.54
N ILE A 24 9.84 -1.88 18.53
CA ILE A 24 10.77 -2.54 19.47
C ILE A 24 10.09 -3.78 20.09
N LYS A 25 8.87 -3.62 20.60
CA LYS A 25 8.12 -4.72 21.21
C LYS A 25 7.74 -5.83 20.22
N ARG A 26 7.19 -5.46 19.06
CA ARG A 26 6.57 -6.43 18.13
C ARG A 26 7.56 -7.06 17.17
N TRP A 27 8.57 -6.34 16.75
CA TRP A 27 9.52 -6.78 15.72
C TRP A 27 10.71 -7.54 16.30
N ALA A 28 10.99 -7.37 17.60
CA ALA A 28 11.89 -8.26 18.34
C ALA A 28 11.35 -9.70 18.48
N GLN A 29 10.05 -9.92 18.19
CA GLN A 29 9.40 -11.21 18.29
C GLN A 29 9.08 -11.80 16.91
N CYS A 30 8.99 -13.13 16.85
CA CYS A 30 8.40 -13.83 15.72
C CYS A 30 6.92 -13.41 15.58
N GLN A 31 6.45 -13.20 14.36
CA GLN A 31 5.07 -12.74 14.11
C GLN A 31 4.35 -13.70 13.16
N PRO A 32 3.24 -14.33 13.59
CA PRO A 32 2.41 -15.12 12.68
C PRO A 32 1.61 -14.22 11.75
N ILE A 33 1.58 -14.56 10.48
CA ILE A 33 0.69 -13.94 9.49
C ILE A 33 -0.72 -14.48 9.74
N ARG A 34 -1.67 -13.57 9.98
CA ARG A 34 -3.04 -13.94 10.38
C ARG A 34 -4.03 -14.04 9.23
N MET A 35 -3.72 -13.46 8.07
CA MET A 35 -4.66 -13.27 6.96
C MET A 35 -4.00 -13.51 5.60
N GLY A 36 -4.82 -13.79 4.58
CA GLY A 36 -4.38 -13.96 3.20
C GLY A 36 -3.71 -15.31 2.91
N ALA A 37 -3.07 -15.42 1.74
CA ALA A 37 -2.46 -16.65 1.26
C ALA A 37 -1.39 -17.22 2.21
N TYR A 38 -0.69 -16.36 2.95
CA TYR A 38 0.38 -16.76 3.87
C TYR A 38 -0.09 -16.97 5.32
N ARG A 39 -1.40 -17.06 5.56
CA ARG A 39 -1.94 -17.30 6.91
C ARG A 39 -1.29 -18.53 7.56
N GLY A 40 -0.82 -18.37 8.79
CA GLY A 40 -0.13 -19.40 9.56
C GLY A 40 1.39 -19.41 9.40
N VAL A 41 1.95 -18.72 8.40
CA VAL A 41 3.39 -18.55 8.28
C VAL A 41 3.90 -17.63 9.39
N VAL A 42 4.99 -18.03 10.06
CA VAL A 42 5.61 -17.26 11.13
C VAL A 42 6.83 -16.53 10.59
N MET A 43 6.75 -15.19 10.54
CA MET A 43 7.89 -14.34 10.20
C MET A 43 8.90 -14.35 11.36
N PRO A 44 10.19 -14.61 11.09
CA PRO A 44 11.24 -14.54 12.11
C PRO A 44 11.36 -13.16 12.76
N SER A 45 12.00 -13.11 13.93
CA SER A 45 12.36 -11.86 14.61
C SER A 45 13.30 -11.02 13.75
N LEU A 46 13.09 -9.70 13.78
CA LEU A 46 13.92 -8.70 13.12
C LEU A 46 15.02 -8.12 14.03
N ALA A 47 15.07 -8.52 15.30
CA ALA A 47 16.20 -8.25 16.20
C ALA A 47 17.39 -9.20 15.97
N ARG A 48 17.32 -10.04 14.92
CA ARG A 48 18.29 -11.06 14.60
C ARG A 48 18.66 -10.99 13.11
N SER A 49 19.92 -10.70 12.83
CA SER A 49 20.48 -10.67 11.48
C SER A 49 20.80 -12.06 10.94
N ASP A 50 21.08 -13.04 11.79
CA ASP A 50 21.49 -14.40 11.43
C ASP A 50 20.39 -15.24 10.77
N THR A 51 19.13 -14.82 10.85
CA THR A 51 18.02 -15.49 10.18
C THR A 51 18.04 -15.24 8.68
N LYS A 52 17.59 -16.21 7.85
CA LYS A 52 17.45 -16.01 6.38
C LYS A 52 16.63 -14.76 6.03
N PHE A 53 15.63 -14.45 6.85
CA PHE A 53 14.80 -13.25 6.71
C PHE A 53 15.57 -11.96 7.07
N GLY A 54 16.35 -11.97 8.14
CA GLY A 54 17.23 -10.86 8.53
C GLY A 54 18.35 -10.60 7.51
N GLN A 55 19.00 -11.64 7.00
CA GLN A 55 20.02 -11.52 5.94
C GLN A 55 19.44 -10.97 4.63
N ALA A 56 18.21 -11.31 4.27
CA ALA A 56 17.56 -10.78 3.08
C ALA A 56 17.22 -9.29 3.22
N TRP A 57 16.89 -8.87 4.43
CA TRP A 57 16.71 -7.47 4.78
C TRP A 57 18.03 -6.69 4.69
N GLN A 58 19.12 -7.23 5.24
CA GLN A 58 20.47 -6.65 5.14
C GLN A 58 20.90 -6.50 3.67
N ARG A 59 20.81 -7.57 2.87
CA ARG A 59 21.11 -7.52 1.43
C ARG A 59 20.30 -6.46 0.68
N THR A 60 19.04 -6.28 1.07
CA THR A 60 18.18 -5.25 0.48
C THR A 60 18.71 -3.85 0.82
N ALA A 61 19.13 -3.62 2.06
CA ALA A 61 19.65 -2.34 2.48
C ALA A 61 21.05 -2.01 1.97
N GLU A 62 21.93 -3.00 1.87
CA GLU A 62 23.25 -2.87 1.25
C GLU A 62 23.13 -2.35 -0.18
N ARG A 63 22.14 -2.84 -0.96
CA ARG A 63 21.85 -2.33 -2.30
C ARG A 63 21.54 -0.84 -2.31
N TRP A 64 20.96 -0.33 -1.23
CA TRP A 64 20.64 1.09 -1.07
C TRP A 64 21.75 1.91 -0.42
N GLY A 65 22.88 1.30 -0.06
CA GLY A 65 23.98 1.93 0.64
C GLY A 65 23.66 2.27 2.10
N ILE A 66 22.86 1.42 2.77
CA ILE A 66 22.43 1.65 4.15
C ILE A 66 23.03 0.56 5.04
N GLU A 67 23.78 0.98 6.06
CA GLU A 67 24.43 0.09 7.02
C GLU A 67 23.64 0.02 8.35
N PHE A 68 23.49 -1.19 8.90
CA PHE A 68 22.91 -1.45 10.22
C PHE A 68 23.26 -2.87 10.68
N GLU A 69 23.23 -3.12 11.99
CA GLU A 69 23.51 -4.46 12.54
C GLU A 69 22.27 -5.35 12.44
N THR A 70 21.10 -4.80 12.79
CA THR A 70 19.83 -5.53 12.73
C THR A 70 18.77 -4.84 11.87
N PRO A 71 17.86 -5.61 11.22
CA PRO A 71 16.71 -5.05 10.52
C PRO A 71 15.82 -4.15 11.39
N LEU A 72 15.76 -4.41 12.70
CA LEU A 72 15.02 -3.57 13.64
C LEU A 72 15.66 -2.19 13.79
N GLU A 73 16.99 -2.11 13.96
CA GLU A 73 17.70 -0.82 13.97
C GLU A 73 17.49 -0.04 12.68
N ALA A 74 17.55 -0.73 11.54
CA ALA A 74 17.27 -0.13 10.24
C ALA A 74 15.91 0.57 10.21
N ALA A 75 14.88 -0.11 10.71
CA ALA A 75 13.53 0.45 10.79
C ALA A 75 13.47 1.65 11.73
N LEU A 76 14.12 1.57 12.91
CA LEU A 76 14.13 2.65 13.88
C LEU A 76 14.89 3.89 13.37
N SER A 77 15.92 3.72 12.55
CA SER A 77 16.73 4.82 11.99
C SER A 77 15.92 5.82 11.16
N VAL A 78 14.81 5.38 10.56
CA VAL A 78 13.93 6.22 9.73
C VAL A 78 12.62 6.61 10.42
N MET A 79 12.40 6.17 11.67
CA MET A 79 11.17 6.44 12.42
C MET A 79 11.24 7.77 13.17
N HIS A 80 11.33 8.87 12.43
CA HIS A 80 11.25 10.22 12.96
C HIS A 80 10.54 11.15 11.96
N PRO A 81 9.98 12.28 12.41
CA PRO A 81 9.40 13.28 11.51
C PRO A 81 10.41 13.74 10.46
N SER A 82 9.95 13.78 9.20
CA SER A 82 10.74 14.19 8.04
C SER A 82 10.51 15.65 7.63
N GLY A 83 9.50 16.30 8.22
CA GLY A 83 8.99 17.61 7.80
C GLY A 83 8.02 17.55 6.61
N ASN A 84 7.82 16.37 6.02
CA ASN A 84 6.86 16.14 4.96
C ASN A 84 5.76 15.17 5.43
N SER A 85 4.54 15.70 5.61
CA SER A 85 3.40 14.93 6.12
C SER A 85 3.08 13.67 5.32
N PHE A 86 3.29 13.67 4.01
CA PHE A 86 3.01 12.48 3.21
C PHE A 86 4.04 11.38 3.48
N LEU A 87 5.33 11.73 3.54
CA LEU A 87 6.38 10.80 3.90
C LEU A 87 6.20 10.32 5.34
N ASP A 88 5.85 11.22 6.26
CA ASP A 88 5.61 10.87 7.66
C ASP A 88 4.46 9.85 7.80
N ALA A 89 3.36 10.08 7.08
CA ALA A 89 2.26 9.13 7.02
C ALA A 89 2.74 7.77 6.48
N ALA A 90 3.49 7.76 5.36
CA ALA A 90 3.99 6.52 4.77
C ALA A 90 4.95 5.74 5.70
N LEU A 91 5.77 6.45 6.49
CA LEU A 91 6.64 5.86 7.51
C LEU A 91 5.82 5.24 8.64
N LEU A 92 4.85 5.98 9.21
CA LEU A 92 4.00 5.50 10.30
C LEU A 92 3.17 4.27 9.89
N HIS A 93 2.64 4.28 8.66
CA HIS A 93 1.92 3.15 8.07
C HIS A 93 2.83 2.01 7.62
N GLY A 94 4.13 2.29 7.39
CA GLY A 94 5.12 1.32 6.89
C GLY A 94 4.86 0.88 5.45
N LYS A 95 4.25 1.74 4.64
CA LYS A 95 3.93 1.53 3.22
C LYS A 95 3.45 2.83 2.56
N PHE A 96 3.48 2.89 1.24
CA PHE A 96 2.76 3.94 0.51
C PHE A 96 1.25 3.64 0.44
N PRO A 97 0.42 4.66 0.17
CA PRO A 97 -1.02 4.47 -0.03
C PRO A 97 -1.29 3.50 -1.19
N MET A 98 -2.30 2.64 -1.01
CA MET A 98 -2.75 1.69 -2.03
C MET A 98 -4.18 1.99 -2.46
N MET A 99 -4.65 1.39 -3.55
CA MET A 99 -6.01 1.61 -4.07
C MET A 99 -7.11 1.41 -3.02
N ARG A 100 -6.97 0.40 -2.16
CA ARG A 100 -7.96 0.09 -1.09
C ARG A 100 -7.65 0.74 0.25
N ASP A 101 -6.43 1.27 0.42
CA ASP A 101 -5.96 1.84 1.68
C ASP A 101 -5.28 3.19 1.41
N ARG A 102 -6.12 4.23 1.34
CA ARG A 102 -5.72 5.59 0.96
C ARG A 102 -5.69 6.50 2.19
N PHE A 103 -4.85 6.18 3.17
CA PHE A 103 -4.61 7.02 4.33
C PHE A 103 -4.22 8.47 3.94
N CYS A 104 -3.59 8.67 2.78
CA CYS A 104 -3.27 10.01 2.27
C CYS A 104 -4.50 10.87 1.93
N THR A 105 -5.65 10.26 1.65
CA THR A 105 -6.92 10.98 1.46
C THR A 105 -7.63 11.16 2.78
N GLU A 106 -7.67 10.12 3.61
CA GLU A 106 -8.33 10.14 4.90
C GLU A 106 -7.67 11.15 5.85
N GLU A 107 -6.39 10.97 6.15
CA GLU A 107 -5.69 11.75 7.18
C GLU A 107 -5.23 13.12 6.67
N LEU A 108 -4.66 13.16 5.46
CA LEU A 108 -4.01 14.38 4.95
C LEU A 108 -4.96 15.32 4.19
N LYS A 109 -6.21 14.90 3.94
CA LYS A 109 -7.21 15.74 3.25
C LYS A 109 -8.50 15.85 4.04
N ILE A 110 -9.19 14.73 4.29
CA ILE A 110 -10.55 14.74 4.85
C ILE A 110 -10.52 15.10 6.33
N GLN A 111 -9.75 14.36 7.12
CA GLN A 111 -9.71 14.53 8.57
C GLN A 111 -9.17 15.91 8.96
N ILE A 112 -8.05 16.34 8.38
CA ILE A 112 -7.49 17.66 8.71
C ILE A 112 -8.43 18.82 8.32
N ALA A 113 -9.15 18.71 7.20
CA ALA A 113 -10.14 19.72 6.82
C ALA A 113 -11.35 19.70 7.76
N PHE A 114 -11.78 18.50 8.19
CA PHE A 114 -12.85 18.35 9.15
C PHE A 114 -12.50 18.94 10.50
N ASP A 115 -11.39 18.51 11.10
CA ASP A 115 -10.95 18.93 12.42
C ASP A 115 -10.69 20.44 12.49
N ALA A 116 -10.13 21.03 11.43
CA ALA A 116 -9.73 22.43 11.43
C ALA A 116 -10.84 23.41 11.02
N ALA A 117 -11.77 23.00 10.17
CA ALA A 117 -12.76 23.93 9.59
C ALA A 117 -14.22 23.56 9.88
N ILE A 118 -14.55 22.29 10.04
CA ILE A 118 -15.94 21.83 10.17
C ILE A 118 -16.30 21.58 11.62
N LYS A 119 -15.45 20.83 12.33
CA LYS A 119 -15.68 20.45 13.72
C LYS A 119 -15.90 21.67 14.63
N PRO A 120 -15.13 22.77 14.54
CA PRO A 120 -15.37 23.94 15.38
C PRO A 120 -16.75 24.56 15.17
N LEU A 121 -17.23 24.63 13.92
CA LEU A 121 -18.56 25.15 13.60
C LEU A 121 -19.67 24.25 14.19
N LEU A 122 -19.50 22.94 14.07
CA LEU A 122 -20.43 21.97 14.66
C LEU A 122 -20.43 22.03 16.18
N ASP A 123 -19.26 22.17 16.81
CA ASP A 123 -19.11 22.30 18.26
C ASP A 123 -19.79 23.59 18.78
N ASP A 124 -19.82 24.66 17.97
CA ASP A 124 -20.53 25.92 18.25
C ASP A 124 -22.06 25.81 18.00
N GLY A 125 -22.55 24.65 17.54
CA GLY A 125 -23.97 24.38 17.29
C GLY A 125 -24.47 24.85 15.92
N GLU A 126 -23.57 25.18 14.98
CA GLU A 126 -23.93 25.58 13.63
C GLU A 126 -24.35 24.38 12.76
N VAL A 127 -25.17 24.66 11.74
CA VAL A 127 -25.46 23.71 10.67
C VAL A 127 -24.50 23.94 9.51
N VAL A 128 -23.75 22.91 9.12
CA VAL A 128 -22.74 23.01 8.07
C VAL A 128 -23.20 22.30 6.80
N VAL A 129 -23.17 23.01 5.68
CA VAL A 129 -23.38 22.43 4.34
C VAL A 129 -22.07 22.46 3.57
N GLN A 130 -21.51 21.29 3.27
CA GLN A 130 -20.30 21.11 2.48
C GLN A 130 -20.61 21.16 0.98
N TRP A 131 -20.07 22.16 0.29
CA TRP A 131 -20.21 22.28 -1.16
C TRP A 131 -19.04 21.58 -1.86
N SER A 132 -19.34 20.56 -2.66
CA SER A 132 -18.32 19.78 -3.35
C SER A 132 -18.60 19.68 -4.85
N GLY A 133 -17.54 19.84 -5.64
CA GLY A 133 -17.59 19.77 -7.10
C GLY A 133 -17.60 18.35 -7.67
N VAL A 134 -17.99 17.33 -6.89
CA VAL A 134 -18.05 15.95 -7.36
C VAL A 134 -19.16 15.79 -8.41
N ARG A 135 -18.79 15.20 -9.54
CA ARG A 135 -19.69 14.96 -10.67
C ARG A 135 -19.98 13.47 -10.85
N ALA A 136 -21.16 13.15 -11.36
CA ALA A 136 -21.60 11.79 -11.66
C ALA A 136 -20.72 11.13 -12.74
N ASP A 137 -20.24 11.91 -13.71
CA ASP A 137 -19.42 11.44 -14.84
C ASP A 137 -17.99 11.01 -14.45
N GLU A 138 -17.57 11.22 -13.19
CA GLU A 138 -16.21 10.91 -12.76
C GLU A 138 -15.99 9.42 -12.45
N SER A 139 -17.04 8.66 -12.12
CA SER A 139 -16.99 7.19 -11.91
C SER A 139 -18.39 6.62 -11.63
N ASP A 140 -18.59 5.32 -11.89
CA ASP A 140 -19.84 4.61 -11.56
C ASP A 140 -20.27 4.76 -10.10
N LYS A 141 -19.31 4.70 -9.17
CA LYS A 141 -19.60 4.90 -7.74
C LYS A 141 -20.18 6.29 -7.46
N ARG A 142 -19.63 7.32 -8.12
CA ARG A 142 -20.05 8.72 -7.94
C ARG A 142 -21.40 8.97 -8.60
N ALA A 143 -21.72 8.28 -9.70
CA ALA A 143 -23.03 8.40 -10.35
C ALA A 143 -24.21 8.05 -9.43
N GLY A 144 -23.98 7.21 -8.42
CA GLY A 144 -24.98 6.86 -7.40
C GLY A 144 -25.13 7.86 -6.25
N TYR A 145 -24.35 8.95 -6.20
CA TYR A 145 -24.42 9.89 -5.09
C TYR A 145 -25.68 10.76 -5.16
N ALA A 146 -26.31 10.98 -4.02
CA ALA A 146 -27.39 11.95 -3.92
C ALA A 146 -26.82 13.38 -4.05
N ARG A 147 -27.60 14.27 -4.67
CA ARG A 147 -27.21 15.68 -4.83
C ARG A 147 -27.10 16.41 -3.48
N PHE A 148 -27.93 16.02 -2.52
CA PHE A 148 -27.93 16.53 -1.16
C PHE A 148 -28.13 15.35 -0.20
N ALA A 149 -27.25 15.18 0.78
CA ALA A 149 -27.30 14.06 1.72
C ALA A 149 -26.75 14.47 3.09
N CYS A 150 -27.24 13.83 4.16
CA CYS A 150 -26.60 13.90 5.47
C CYS A 150 -25.21 13.24 5.40
N ASP A 151 -24.26 13.78 6.16
CA ASP A 151 -22.96 13.17 6.37
C ASP A 151 -22.98 12.32 7.65
N GLU A 152 -22.42 11.12 7.59
CA GLU A 152 -22.44 10.19 8.73
C GLU A 152 -21.62 10.66 9.94
N ARG A 153 -20.69 11.61 9.74
CA ARG A 153 -19.91 12.19 10.86
C ARG A 153 -20.79 13.01 11.79
N ASP A 154 -21.87 13.61 11.28
CA ASP A 154 -22.91 14.27 12.07
C ASP A 154 -24.24 14.31 11.29
N PRO A 155 -25.08 13.26 11.40
CA PRO A 155 -26.27 13.09 10.57
C PRO A 155 -27.37 14.15 10.75
N GLY A 156 -27.27 15.01 11.78
CA GLY A 156 -28.25 16.06 12.08
C GLY A 156 -27.83 17.47 11.65
N PHE A 157 -26.52 17.72 11.58
CA PHE A 157 -26.00 19.08 11.44
C PHE A 157 -24.93 19.22 10.35
N LEU A 158 -24.50 18.12 9.72
CA LEU A 158 -23.57 18.13 8.60
C LEU A 158 -24.20 17.53 7.34
N TYR A 159 -24.15 18.30 6.26
CA TYR A 159 -24.71 17.92 4.97
C TYR A 159 -23.69 18.06 3.84
N ASN A 160 -23.78 17.17 2.85
CA ASN A 160 -23.03 17.25 1.60
C ASN A 160 -23.95 17.74 0.48
N PHE A 161 -23.53 18.77 -0.26
CA PHE A 161 -24.22 19.30 -1.41
C PHE A 161 -23.33 19.30 -2.66
N LEU A 162 -23.85 18.69 -3.74
CA LEU A 162 -23.17 18.51 -5.02
C LEU A 162 -23.85 19.37 -6.11
N PRO A 163 -23.55 20.68 -6.19
CA PRO A 163 -24.29 21.61 -7.06
C PRO A 163 -24.21 21.24 -8.55
N ILE A 164 -23.05 20.74 -8.99
CA ILE A 164 -22.73 20.38 -10.37
C ILE A 164 -22.77 18.88 -10.63
N HIS A 165 -23.47 18.11 -9.78
CA HIS A 165 -23.43 16.65 -9.84
C HIS A 165 -23.76 16.06 -11.23
N LYS A 166 -24.71 16.66 -11.94
CA LYS A 166 -25.15 16.19 -13.27
C LYS A 166 -24.30 16.70 -14.43
N TRP A 167 -23.29 17.53 -14.18
CA TRP A 167 -22.47 18.12 -15.22
C TRP A 167 -21.37 17.17 -15.65
N THR A 168 -21.00 17.24 -16.92
CA THR A 168 -19.84 16.56 -17.48
C THR A 168 -18.57 17.41 -17.35
N ALA A 169 -17.40 16.80 -17.61
CA ALA A 169 -16.14 17.54 -17.65
C ALA A 169 -16.19 18.62 -18.73
N THR A 170 -16.78 18.29 -19.87
CA THR A 170 -16.99 19.20 -21.01
C THR A 170 -17.81 20.42 -20.58
N ASP A 171 -18.89 20.23 -19.83
CA ASP A 171 -19.72 21.34 -19.34
C ASP A 171 -18.93 22.28 -18.43
N VAL A 172 -18.10 21.72 -17.54
CA VAL A 172 -17.23 22.50 -16.64
C VAL A 172 -16.21 23.32 -17.45
N PHE A 173 -15.56 22.72 -18.44
CA PHE A 173 -14.60 23.44 -19.28
C PHE A 173 -15.26 24.48 -20.20
N ALA A 174 -16.46 24.20 -20.71
CA ALA A 174 -17.24 25.17 -21.47
C ALA A 174 -17.60 26.39 -20.60
N LEU A 175 -17.99 26.16 -19.35
CA LEU A 175 -18.27 27.23 -18.40
C LEU A 175 -17.02 28.03 -18.04
N HIS A 176 -15.88 27.35 -17.81
CA HIS A 176 -14.59 28.03 -17.62
C HIS A 176 -14.27 28.95 -18.79
N LYS A 177 -14.44 28.48 -20.03
CA LYS A 177 -14.24 29.28 -21.24
C LYS A 177 -15.19 30.48 -21.29
N TYR A 178 -16.48 30.29 -20.98
CA TYR A 178 -17.48 31.36 -20.95
C TYR A 178 -17.12 32.47 -19.94
N PHE A 179 -16.66 32.10 -18.75
CA PHE A 179 -16.24 33.06 -17.72
C PHE A 179 -14.80 33.56 -17.86
N GLY A 180 -14.06 33.13 -18.89
CA GLY A 180 -12.64 33.49 -19.05
C GLY A 180 -11.72 32.90 -17.96
N ILE A 181 -12.16 31.84 -17.27
CA ILE A 181 -11.37 31.12 -16.27
C ILE A 181 -10.45 30.15 -16.99
N LYS A 182 -9.14 30.30 -16.79
CA LYS A 182 -8.16 29.36 -17.35
C LYS A 182 -8.13 28.07 -16.51
N PRO A 183 -8.17 26.88 -17.14
CA PRO A 183 -8.01 25.64 -16.41
C PRO A 183 -6.59 25.51 -15.84
N ASN A 184 -6.38 24.54 -14.94
CA ASN A 184 -5.04 24.26 -14.43
C ASN A 184 -4.08 23.96 -15.62
N PRO A 185 -2.91 24.62 -15.71
CA PRO A 185 -1.98 24.42 -16.82
C PRO A 185 -1.53 22.98 -17.04
N LEU A 186 -1.54 22.14 -15.99
CA LEU A 186 -1.16 20.73 -16.09
C LEU A 186 -2.09 19.92 -17.00
N TYR A 187 -3.39 20.29 -17.10
CA TYR A 187 -4.29 19.66 -18.08
C TYR A 187 -3.83 19.94 -19.52
N LEU A 188 -3.29 21.13 -19.79
CA LEU A 188 -2.73 21.49 -21.11
C LEU A 188 -1.39 20.81 -21.39
N GLN A 189 -0.81 20.18 -20.37
CA GLN A 189 0.46 19.49 -20.43
C GLN A 189 0.29 17.97 -20.55
N GLY A 190 -0.95 17.47 -20.67
CA GLY A 190 -1.26 16.05 -20.82
C GLY A 190 -1.48 15.29 -19.52
N ALA A 191 -1.69 15.99 -18.40
CA ALA A 191 -2.17 15.36 -17.18
C ALA A 191 -3.69 15.17 -17.25
N ASP A 192 -4.17 13.94 -17.10
CA ASP A 192 -5.61 13.64 -17.08
C ASP A 192 -6.23 14.02 -15.74
N ARG A 193 -5.44 13.97 -14.66
CA ARG A 193 -5.85 14.45 -13.33
C ARG A 193 -4.73 15.23 -12.66
N VAL A 194 -5.13 16.31 -12.01
CA VAL A 194 -4.21 17.12 -11.21
C VAL A 194 -4.35 16.77 -9.74
N GLY A 195 -3.30 16.20 -9.17
CA GLY A 195 -3.24 15.80 -7.77
C GLY A 195 -1.82 15.77 -7.24
N CYS A 196 -1.54 14.86 -6.29
CA CYS A 196 -0.17 14.59 -5.87
C CYS A 196 0.64 13.99 -7.03
N MET A 197 1.91 14.38 -7.17
CA MET A 197 2.78 13.97 -8.27
C MET A 197 3.95 13.12 -7.76
N ASN A 198 4.06 11.84 -8.12
CA ASN A 198 3.03 10.95 -8.68
C ASN A 198 2.04 10.43 -7.62
N CYS A 199 0.78 10.26 -8.00
CA CYS A 199 -0.29 9.68 -7.20
C CYS A 199 -0.36 8.17 -7.40
N VAL A 200 -0.90 7.43 -6.42
CA VAL A 200 -1.22 5.99 -6.57
C VAL A 200 -2.18 5.72 -7.75
N LEU A 201 -2.95 6.73 -8.16
CA LEU A 201 -3.88 6.62 -9.26
C LEU A 201 -3.23 6.89 -10.63
N CYS A 202 -1.99 7.38 -10.69
CA CYS A 202 -1.38 7.79 -11.95
C CYS A 202 -1.31 6.65 -12.97
N THR A 203 -1.54 6.96 -14.24
CA THR A 203 -1.33 6.02 -15.35
C THR A 203 0.16 5.88 -15.67
N LYS A 204 0.52 4.86 -16.46
CA LYS A 204 1.92 4.67 -16.88
C LYS A 204 2.39 5.83 -17.75
N GLU A 205 1.49 6.38 -18.56
CA GLU A 205 1.71 7.53 -19.42
C GLU A 205 1.96 8.79 -18.58
N GLU A 206 1.17 9.04 -17.54
CA GLU A 206 1.40 10.15 -16.60
C GLU A 206 2.76 10.01 -15.90
N ILE A 207 3.15 8.81 -15.47
CA ILE A 207 4.46 8.56 -14.85
C ILE A 207 5.60 8.83 -15.85
N ALA A 208 5.45 8.39 -17.11
CA ALA A 208 6.44 8.65 -18.16
C ALA A 208 6.58 10.15 -18.44
N GLN A 209 5.47 10.91 -18.45
CA GLN A 209 5.51 12.36 -18.58
C GLN A 209 6.21 13.01 -17.37
N THR A 210 5.94 12.54 -16.15
CA THR A 210 6.65 13.01 -14.96
C THR A 210 8.15 12.74 -15.08
N ALA A 211 8.56 11.54 -15.49
CA ALA A 211 9.98 11.23 -15.66
C ALA A 211 10.66 12.10 -16.72
N ALA A 212 9.98 12.39 -17.83
CA ALA A 212 10.53 13.18 -18.91
C ALA A 212 10.62 14.69 -18.59
N ARG A 213 9.69 15.23 -17.80
CA ARG A 213 9.57 16.67 -17.56
C ARG A 213 10.01 17.13 -16.17
N TRP A 214 9.81 16.28 -15.18
CA TRP A 214 10.05 16.54 -13.75
C TRP A 214 10.80 15.35 -13.11
N PRO A 215 12.01 15.00 -13.61
CA PRO A 215 12.79 13.86 -13.10
C PRO A 215 13.09 13.98 -11.60
N GLU A 216 13.17 15.18 -11.04
CA GLU A 216 13.35 15.42 -9.61
C GLU A 216 12.22 14.82 -8.75
N HIS A 217 11.02 14.69 -9.29
CA HIS A 217 9.92 14.00 -8.59
C HIS A 217 10.13 12.50 -8.54
N ILE A 218 10.73 11.90 -9.58
CA ILE A 218 11.10 10.48 -9.60
C ILE A 218 12.21 10.24 -8.57
N GLU A 219 13.24 11.08 -8.55
CA GLU A 219 14.34 10.96 -7.59
C GLU A 219 13.88 11.14 -6.13
N LYS A 220 13.00 12.11 -5.89
CA LYS A 220 12.38 12.30 -4.57
C LYS A 220 11.61 11.05 -4.13
N HIS A 221 10.81 10.48 -5.02
CA HIS A 221 10.03 9.28 -4.72
C HIS A 221 10.92 8.09 -4.46
N HIS A 222 11.94 7.88 -5.30
CA HIS A 222 12.96 6.86 -5.11
C HIS A 222 13.68 7.01 -3.75
N ALA A 223 14.04 8.23 -3.34
CA ALA A 223 14.60 8.47 -2.01
C ALA A 223 13.61 8.14 -0.87
N TRP A 224 12.31 8.42 -1.06
CA TRP A 224 11.28 8.08 -0.09
C TRP A 224 11.06 6.56 -0.01
N GLU A 225 11.12 5.85 -1.14
CA GLU A 225 11.02 4.40 -1.18
C GLU A 225 12.09 3.73 -0.36
N LYS A 226 13.35 4.20 -0.43
CA LYS A 226 14.45 3.69 0.40
C LYS A 226 14.09 3.77 1.89
N LYS A 227 13.55 4.90 2.34
CA LYS A 227 13.17 5.11 3.75
C LYS A 227 11.96 4.26 4.16
N VAL A 228 10.87 4.34 3.41
CA VAL A 228 9.62 3.62 3.74
C VAL A 228 9.82 2.11 3.67
N ARG A 229 10.71 1.62 2.81
CA ARG A 229 11.06 0.21 2.75
C ARG A 229 11.63 -0.28 4.07
N LEU A 230 12.58 0.43 4.68
CA LEU A 230 13.10 0.09 6.03
C LEU A 230 12.00 0.10 7.11
N ALA A 231 10.94 0.90 6.92
CA ALA A 231 9.78 0.90 7.80
C ALA A 231 8.78 -0.25 7.57
N SER A 232 9.01 -1.11 6.56
CA SER A 232 8.02 -2.07 6.08
C SER A 232 8.45 -3.52 6.23
N ARG A 233 7.87 -4.21 7.23
CA ARG A 233 8.08 -5.65 7.41
C ARG A 233 7.54 -6.48 6.25
N TRP A 234 6.39 -6.06 5.70
CA TRP A 234 5.68 -6.80 4.66
C TRP A 234 6.36 -6.68 3.29
N VAL A 235 6.80 -5.49 2.88
CA VAL A 235 7.46 -5.28 1.59
C VAL A 235 8.74 -6.11 1.50
N HIS A 236 9.53 -6.15 2.56
CA HIS A 236 10.70 -7.01 2.61
C HIS A 236 10.34 -8.48 2.52
N TRP A 237 9.35 -8.95 3.30
CA TRP A 237 8.87 -10.33 3.21
C TRP A 237 8.50 -10.73 1.77
N MET A 238 7.72 -9.90 1.08
CA MET A 238 7.34 -10.15 -0.31
C MET A 238 8.55 -10.13 -1.27
N SER A 239 9.58 -9.34 -0.96
CA SER A 239 10.80 -9.25 -1.77
C SER A 239 11.77 -10.42 -1.57
N VAL A 240 11.68 -11.15 -0.46
CA VAL A 240 12.52 -12.34 -0.22
C VAL A 240 12.02 -13.56 -1.01
N GLY A 241 10.81 -13.51 -1.58
CA GLY A 241 10.25 -14.62 -2.36
C GLY A 241 10.22 -15.91 -1.54
N THR A 242 9.61 -15.89 -0.36
CA THR A 242 9.51 -17.09 0.47
C THR A 242 8.37 -17.97 -0.02
N GLU A 243 8.73 -19.00 -0.79
CA GLU A 243 7.83 -20.11 -1.10
C GLU A 243 7.50 -20.87 0.20
N SER A 244 6.26 -20.75 0.66
CA SER A 244 5.79 -21.55 1.79
C SER A 244 5.54 -22.97 1.34
N GLN A 245 6.55 -23.83 1.51
CA GLN A 245 6.48 -25.27 1.27
C GLN A 245 5.32 -25.92 2.02
N ALA A 246 5.05 -25.48 3.26
CA ALA A 246 3.93 -25.96 4.04
C ALA A 246 2.57 -25.56 3.45
N TRP A 247 2.44 -24.31 2.96
CA TRP A 247 1.22 -23.87 2.30
C TRP A 247 1.02 -24.58 0.95
N MET A 248 2.05 -24.69 0.11
CA MET A 248 1.93 -25.42 -1.16
C MET A 248 1.60 -26.90 -0.95
N ARG A 249 2.18 -27.56 0.06
CA ARG A 249 1.80 -28.92 0.45
C ARG A 249 0.33 -29.03 0.87
N SER A 250 -0.23 -28.00 1.51
CA SER A 250 -1.66 -28.00 1.87
C SER A 250 -2.56 -27.90 0.64
N GLN A 251 -2.12 -27.22 -0.42
CA GLN A 251 -2.87 -27.10 -1.67
C GLN A 251 -2.72 -28.34 -2.57
N LEU A 252 -1.51 -28.93 -2.64
CA LEU A 252 -1.20 -30.04 -3.53
C LEU A 252 -1.60 -31.42 -2.98
N GLY A 253 -1.88 -31.52 -1.68
CA GLY A 253 -2.34 -32.75 -1.05
C GLY A 253 -1.28 -33.86 -1.03
N VAL A 254 -1.72 -35.11 -1.22
CA VAL A 254 -0.89 -36.32 -1.12
C VAL A 254 -1.07 -37.13 -2.40
N ARG A 255 0.02 -37.65 -2.96
CA ARG A 255 -0.04 -38.59 -4.08
C ARG A 255 -0.27 -40.00 -3.53
N GLU A 256 -1.42 -40.58 -3.84
CA GLU A 256 -1.66 -42.01 -3.62
C GLU A 256 -1.22 -42.80 -4.86
N VAL A 257 -0.37 -43.80 -4.65
CA VAL A 257 -0.06 -44.80 -5.67
C VAL A 257 -0.64 -46.12 -5.19
N THR A 258 -1.54 -46.66 -5.99
CA THR A 258 -2.08 -48.00 -5.80
C THR A 258 -1.39 -48.93 -6.80
N TRP A 259 -0.93 -50.08 -6.34
CA TRP A 259 -0.47 -51.17 -7.21
C TRP A 259 -1.06 -52.47 -6.69
N PHE A 260 -1.10 -53.48 -7.55
CA PHE A 260 -1.61 -54.81 -7.20
C PHE A 260 -0.41 -55.73 -7.06
N ASP A 261 -0.42 -56.55 -6.01
CA ASP A 261 0.58 -57.55 -5.71
C ASP A 261 -0.14 -58.88 -5.49
N GLU A 262 0.45 -60.01 -5.88
CA GLU A 262 -0.15 -61.32 -5.61
C GLU A 262 0.23 -61.79 -4.21
N ASP A 263 -0.75 -62.23 -3.43
CA ASP A 263 -0.50 -62.86 -2.14
C ASP A 263 0.28 -64.16 -2.35
N GLU A 264 1.51 -64.25 -1.83
CA GLU A 264 2.38 -65.42 -1.98
C GLU A 264 1.79 -66.72 -1.41
N PHE A 265 0.76 -66.64 -0.55
CA PHE A 265 0.10 -67.79 0.07
C PHE A 265 -1.26 -68.14 -0.54
N THR A 266 -2.06 -67.16 -0.96
CA THR A 266 -3.41 -67.40 -1.50
C THR A 266 -3.52 -67.24 -3.01
N GLY A 267 -2.56 -66.60 -3.67
CA GLY A 267 -2.58 -66.32 -5.11
C GLY A 267 -3.63 -65.29 -5.55
N GLU A 268 -4.24 -64.57 -4.59
CA GLU A 268 -5.21 -63.52 -4.87
C GLU A 268 -4.51 -62.17 -5.08
N GLU A 269 -5.02 -61.35 -6.02
CA GLU A 269 -4.54 -59.98 -6.22
C GLU A 269 -4.93 -59.08 -5.04
N ILE A 270 -3.92 -58.58 -4.32
CA ILE A 270 -4.07 -57.63 -3.24
C ILE A 270 -3.75 -56.22 -3.73
N ALA A 271 -4.70 -55.30 -3.55
CA ALA A 271 -4.48 -53.88 -3.79
C ALA A 271 -3.65 -53.25 -2.66
N MET A 272 -2.40 -52.91 -2.96
CA MET A 272 -1.48 -52.19 -2.08
C MET A 272 -1.58 -50.68 -2.33
N ARG A 273 -1.59 -49.88 -1.27
CA ARG A 273 -1.65 -48.41 -1.35
C ARG A 273 -0.51 -47.77 -0.60
N LYS A 274 0.19 -46.83 -1.24
CA LYS A 274 1.20 -45.99 -0.59
C LYS A 274 0.91 -44.52 -0.82
N ARG A 275 0.92 -43.78 0.29
CA ARG A 275 0.77 -42.34 0.34
C ARG A 275 2.14 -41.68 0.31
N TYR A 276 2.39 -40.86 -0.72
CA TYR A 276 3.58 -40.04 -0.83
C TYR A 276 3.19 -38.58 -0.56
N PRO A 277 3.79 -37.91 0.45
CA PRO A 277 3.67 -36.46 0.53
C PRO A 277 4.21 -35.85 -0.76
N VAL A 278 3.50 -34.89 -1.35
CA VAL A 278 3.97 -34.22 -2.57
C VAL A 278 5.28 -33.51 -2.24
N ASN A 279 6.38 -34.08 -2.72
CA ASN A 279 7.72 -33.60 -2.45
C ASN A 279 8.05 -32.53 -3.48
N LEU A 280 7.59 -31.31 -3.20
CA LEU A 280 8.15 -30.11 -3.81
C LEU A 280 9.65 -30.12 -3.48
N GLY A 281 10.50 -30.29 -4.49
CA GLY A 281 11.94 -30.38 -4.30
C GLY A 281 12.48 -29.26 -3.39
N GLN A 282 13.62 -29.50 -2.73
CA GLN A 282 14.25 -28.48 -1.90
C GLN A 282 14.70 -27.24 -2.69
N GLU A 283 14.87 -27.39 -4.01
CA GLU A 283 15.30 -26.35 -4.94
C GLU A 283 14.44 -26.39 -6.21
N VAL A 284 14.23 -25.22 -6.81
CA VAL A 284 13.59 -25.08 -8.13
C VAL A 284 14.49 -25.76 -9.16
N ARG A 285 14.05 -26.90 -9.70
CA ARG A 285 14.79 -27.59 -10.77
C ARG A 285 14.44 -26.96 -12.12
N LEU A 286 15.16 -25.91 -12.47
CA LEU A 286 15.17 -25.42 -13.85
C LEU A 286 16.25 -26.18 -14.61
N HIS A 287 15.82 -27.12 -15.46
CA HIS A 287 16.73 -27.94 -16.26
C HIS A 287 17.43 -27.06 -17.31
N GLY A 288 18.70 -26.72 -17.09
CA GLY A 288 19.53 -25.98 -18.03
C GLY A 288 19.31 -24.46 -18.05
N LEU A 289 18.57 -23.91 -17.08
CA LEU A 289 18.40 -22.48 -16.91
C LEU A 289 18.76 -22.12 -15.48
N GLU A 290 19.72 -21.23 -15.26
CA GLU A 290 19.78 -20.53 -13.98
C GLU A 290 18.57 -19.59 -13.94
N PRO A 291 17.70 -19.69 -12.93
CA PRO A 291 16.72 -18.64 -12.72
C PRO A 291 17.52 -17.37 -12.45
N ASP A 292 17.47 -16.44 -13.40
CA ASP A 292 17.78 -15.06 -13.10
C ASP A 292 16.74 -14.66 -12.06
N VAL A 293 17.10 -14.81 -10.76
CA VAL A 293 16.21 -14.62 -9.61
C VAL A 293 15.47 -13.36 -9.92
N GLN A 294 14.19 -13.49 -10.31
CA GLN A 294 13.42 -12.41 -10.88
C GLN A 294 13.65 -11.23 -9.95
N ARG A 295 14.48 -10.26 -10.40
CA ARG A 295 14.95 -9.15 -9.56
C ARG A 295 13.80 -8.16 -9.49
N ILE A 296 12.66 -8.64 -8.99
CA ILE A 296 11.43 -7.87 -8.86
C ILE A 296 11.71 -6.87 -7.76
N GLU A 297 12.04 -5.67 -8.19
CA GLU A 297 11.96 -4.50 -7.35
C GLU A 297 10.48 -4.27 -7.06
N TRP A 298 10.02 -4.86 -5.95
CA TRP A 298 8.76 -4.45 -5.35
C TRP A 298 8.96 -3.02 -4.86
N SER A 299 8.62 -2.06 -5.71
CA SER A 299 8.47 -0.67 -5.31
C SER A 299 7.48 -0.59 -4.15
N GLY A 300 7.68 0.30 -3.20
CA GLY A 300 6.71 0.49 -2.11
C GLY A 300 5.36 1.00 -2.61
N PHE A 301 5.29 1.49 -3.85
CA PHE A 301 4.10 1.98 -4.55
C PHE A 301 3.18 0.87 -5.05
N TYR A 302 3.76 -0.26 -5.48
CA TYR A 302 3.03 -1.41 -5.99
C TYR A 302 3.05 -2.49 -4.92
N GLY A 303 1.98 -2.56 -4.13
CA GLY A 303 1.70 -3.78 -3.37
C GLY A 303 1.57 -5.00 -4.32
N PRO A 304 1.58 -6.22 -3.78
CA PRO A 304 1.33 -7.41 -4.58
C PRO A 304 -0.02 -7.36 -5.32
#